data_AF-A0A094FUY2-F1
#
_entry.id   AF-A0A094FUY2-F1
#
_cell.length_a   1.000
_cell.length_b   1.000
_cell.length_c   1.000
_cell.angle_alpha   90.00
_cell.angle_beta   90.00
_cell.angle_gamma   90.00
#
_symmetry.space_group_name_H-M   'P 1'
#
loop_
_entity.id
_entity.type
_entity.pdbx_description
1 polymer ?
#
loop_
_entity_poly.entity_id
_entity_poly.type
_entity_poly.pdbx_seq_one_letter_code
_entity_poly.pdbx_strand_id
1 'polypeptide(L)'
;MIGRNKRRVINSGQKDVAIAIQSFYQGLAEDLRDNLCDPGADDSDPARFVNYEAFQAHIMDSGMWLPSLDGAMGTIEQAFEESHKGESPQIQDAWVLGAAQHILWSGQTLFKLLLWPRNEESIFSDREVALRKWHTWRDEFRKVSGDDGRGEECRGVSKRVVDIMEALEKGMVF
;
A
#
# COMPACT_ATOMS: atom_id res chain seq x y z
N MET A 1 -17.56 12.18 -63.94
CA MET A 1 -18.11 11.85 -62.61
C MET A 1 -16.94 11.47 -61.70
N ILE A 2 -16.52 12.36 -60.80
CA ILE A 2 -15.44 12.10 -59.84
C ILE A 2 -16.09 11.84 -58.48
N GLY A 3 -16.17 10.57 -58.08
CA GLY A 3 -16.62 10.16 -56.76
C GLY A 3 -15.50 10.33 -55.74
N ARG A 4 -15.49 11.44 -55.00
CA ARG A 4 -14.60 11.64 -53.85
C ARG A 4 -15.06 10.74 -52.70
N ASN A 5 -14.34 9.63 -52.48
CA ASN A 5 -14.53 8.76 -51.34
C ASN A 5 -13.92 9.43 -50.08
N LYS A 6 -14.75 10.18 -49.34
CA LYS A 6 -14.38 10.70 -48.01
C LYS A 6 -14.45 9.57 -46.98
N ARG A 7 -13.46 8.68 -46.96
CA ARG A 7 -13.18 7.89 -45.75
C ARG A 7 -12.44 8.80 -44.77
N ARG A 8 -13.19 9.31 -43.79
CA ARG A 8 -12.65 9.93 -42.58
C ARG A 8 -11.70 8.92 -41.91
N VAL A 9 -10.40 9.21 -41.97
CA VAL A 9 -9.41 8.67 -41.02
C VAL A 9 -9.59 9.49 -39.75
N ILE A 10 -10.49 9.04 -38.87
CA ILE A 10 -10.65 9.56 -37.51
C ILE A 10 -10.78 8.33 -36.62
N ASN A 11 -9.66 7.67 -36.31
CA ASN A 11 -9.59 6.61 -35.30
C ASN A 11 -8.16 6.08 -35.03
N SER A 12 -7.11 6.54 -35.73
CA SER A 12 -5.73 6.10 -35.47
C SER A 12 -5.15 6.77 -34.22
N GLY A 13 -5.24 8.10 -34.10
CA GLY A 13 -4.62 8.84 -32.98
C GLY A 13 -5.17 8.49 -31.58
N GLN A 14 -6.43 8.09 -31.45
CA GLN A 14 -6.97 7.61 -30.16
C GLN A 14 -6.42 6.24 -29.76
N LYS A 15 -6.16 5.36 -30.72
CA LYS A 15 -5.56 4.05 -30.46
C LYS A 15 -4.08 4.21 -30.08
N ASP A 16 -3.37 5.11 -30.76
CA ASP A 16 -1.97 5.39 -30.47
C ASP A 16 -1.78 5.99 -29.07
N VAL A 17 -2.69 6.89 -28.65
CA VAL A 17 -2.70 7.44 -27.28
C VAL A 17 -3.06 6.38 -26.24
N ALA A 18 -4.06 5.53 -26.49
CA ALA A 18 -4.44 4.48 -25.55
C ALA A 18 -3.30 3.46 -25.33
N ILE A 19 -2.60 3.07 -26.41
CA ILE A 19 -1.43 2.19 -26.34
C ILE A 19 -0.30 2.87 -25.55
N ALA A 20 0.00 4.15 -25.83
CA ALA A 20 1.05 4.87 -25.12
C ALA A 20 0.76 4.99 -23.61
N ILE A 21 -0.49 5.28 -23.25
CA ILE A 21 -0.94 5.33 -21.84
C ILE A 21 -0.77 3.95 -21.19
N GLN A 22 -1.20 2.88 -21.85
CA GLN A 22 -1.06 1.52 -21.33
C GLN A 22 0.41 1.13 -21.14
N SER A 23 1.27 1.41 -22.13
CA SER A 23 2.71 1.14 -22.05
C SER A 23 3.37 1.92 -20.91
N PHE A 24 2.94 3.16 -20.65
CA PHE A 24 3.43 3.94 -19.51
C PHE A 24 3.07 3.29 -18.17
N TYR A 25 1.79 2.95 -17.96
CA TYR A 25 1.37 2.31 -16.70
C TYR A 25 2.02 0.95 -16.49
N GLN A 26 2.20 0.18 -17.57
CA GLN A 26 2.88 -1.11 -17.49
C GLN A 26 4.36 -0.95 -17.14
N GLY A 27 5.07 -0.05 -17.83
CA GLY A 27 6.48 0.23 -17.54
C GLY A 27 6.68 0.72 -16.11
N LEU A 28 5.83 1.63 -15.64
CA LEU A 28 5.89 2.12 -14.26
C LEU A 28 5.63 1.00 -13.23
N ALA A 29 4.70 0.08 -13.51
CA ALA A 29 4.43 -1.06 -12.62
C ALA A 29 5.58 -2.10 -12.60
N GLU A 30 6.26 -2.28 -13.74
CA GLU A 30 7.48 -3.08 -13.83
C GLU A 30 8.62 -2.42 -13.05
N ASP A 31 8.85 -1.12 -13.25
CA ASP A 31 9.86 -0.34 -12.53
C ASP A 31 9.65 -0.36 -11.01
N LEU A 32 8.40 -0.21 -10.54
CA LEU A 32 8.07 -0.31 -9.11
C LEU A 32 8.48 -1.68 -8.56
N ARG A 33 8.12 -2.77 -9.25
CA ARG A 33 8.44 -4.13 -8.82
C ARG A 33 9.94 -4.40 -8.83
N ASP A 34 10.64 -3.98 -9.87
CA ASP A 34 12.08 -4.21 -10.02
C ASP A 34 12.91 -3.39 -9.02
N ASN A 35 12.32 -2.33 -8.46
CA ASN A 35 12.94 -1.49 -7.42
C ASN A 35 12.39 -1.75 -6.01
N LEU A 36 11.74 -2.90 -5.77
CA LEU A 36 11.38 -3.35 -4.43
C LEU A 36 12.60 -3.26 -3.49
N CYS A 37 12.41 -2.58 -2.36
CA CYS A 37 13.47 -2.32 -1.40
C CYS A 37 13.28 -3.25 -0.19
N ASP A 38 14.38 -3.79 0.32
CA ASP A 38 14.42 -4.54 1.57
C ASP A 38 15.30 -3.75 2.54
N PRO A 39 14.80 -3.29 3.71
CA PRO A 39 15.59 -2.52 4.66
C PRO A 39 16.72 -3.34 5.29
N GLY A 40 16.67 -4.67 5.22
CA GLY A 40 17.69 -5.59 5.73
C GLY A 40 18.78 -5.95 4.72
N ALA A 41 18.70 -5.47 3.47
CA ALA A 41 19.73 -5.71 2.47
C ALA A 41 21.03 -4.94 2.82
N ASP A 42 22.17 -5.65 2.78
CA ASP A 42 23.48 -5.30 3.37
C ASP A 42 24.09 -3.91 3.04
N ASP A 43 23.53 -3.14 2.10
CA ASP A 43 24.03 -1.82 1.68
C ASP A 43 22.93 -0.75 1.53
N SER A 44 21.72 -1.02 2.03
CA SER A 44 20.61 -0.07 1.90
C SER A 44 20.41 0.78 3.15
N ASP A 45 20.29 2.10 2.98
CA ASP A 45 19.78 2.97 4.04
C ASP A 45 18.34 2.55 4.35
N PRO A 46 18.00 2.15 5.59
CA PRO A 46 16.64 1.74 5.93
C PRO A 46 15.60 2.83 5.66
N ALA A 47 15.98 4.12 5.64
CA ALA A 47 15.09 5.21 5.26
C ALA A 47 14.66 5.14 3.78
N ARG A 48 15.47 4.54 2.90
CA ARG A 48 15.11 4.32 1.49
C ARG A 48 13.89 3.41 1.36
N PHE A 49 13.82 2.36 2.19
CA PHE A 49 12.66 1.48 2.24
C PHE A 49 11.40 2.25 2.66
N VAL A 50 11.47 3.01 3.76
CA VAL A 50 10.32 3.80 4.25
C VAL A 50 9.84 4.80 3.20
N ASN A 51 10.76 5.49 2.52
CA ASN A 51 10.44 6.43 1.46
C ASN A 51 9.82 5.74 0.23
N TYR A 52 10.30 4.54 -0.11
CA TYR A 52 9.73 3.73 -1.19
C TYR A 52 8.29 3.30 -0.87
N GLU A 53 8.03 2.80 0.35
CA GLU A 53 6.68 2.44 0.79
C GLU A 53 5.74 3.65 0.82
N ALA A 54 6.23 4.82 1.24
CA ALA A 54 5.46 6.07 1.19
C ALA A 54 5.09 6.46 -0.25
N PHE A 55 6.04 6.39 -1.16
CA PHE A 55 5.83 6.67 -2.58
C PHE A 55 4.83 5.69 -3.19
N GLN A 56 4.98 4.39 -2.92
CA GLN A 56 4.07 3.37 -3.41
C GLN A 56 2.66 3.58 -2.86
N ALA A 57 2.50 3.75 -1.55
CA ALA A 57 1.20 4.00 -0.92
C ALA A 57 0.51 5.24 -1.50
N HIS A 58 1.28 6.31 -1.75
CA HIS A 58 0.76 7.54 -2.34
C HIS A 58 0.29 7.35 -3.79
N ILE A 59 1.06 6.66 -4.64
CA ILE A 59 0.62 6.42 -6.02
C ILE A 59 -0.61 5.50 -6.04
N MET A 60 -0.65 4.49 -5.18
CA MET A 60 -1.82 3.59 -5.10
C MET A 60 -3.10 4.34 -4.66
N ASP A 61 -2.98 5.37 -3.82
CA ASP A 61 -4.12 6.22 -3.44
C ASP A 61 -4.48 7.30 -4.48
N SER A 62 -3.56 7.66 -5.37
CA SER A 62 -3.76 8.70 -6.40
C SER A 62 -4.84 8.35 -7.45
N GLY A 63 -5.31 7.10 -7.50
CA GLY A 63 -6.27 6.61 -8.48
C GLY A 63 -5.66 6.27 -9.84
N MET A 64 -4.32 6.26 -9.95
CA MET A 64 -3.59 5.80 -11.15
C MET A 64 -3.86 4.31 -11.43
N TRP A 65 -4.00 3.50 -10.38
CA TRP A 65 -4.41 2.09 -10.48
C TRP A 65 -5.70 1.85 -9.71
N LEU A 66 -6.34 0.71 -10.02
CA LEU A 66 -7.43 0.22 -9.19
C LEU A 66 -6.87 -0.07 -7.78
N PRO A 67 -7.51 0.45 -6.72
CA PRO A 67 -7.11 0.14 -5.36
C PRO A 67 -7.07 -1.38 -5.14
N SER A 68 -5.95 -1.86 -4.59
CA SER A 68 -5.72 -3.26 -4.23
C SER A 68 -5.22 -3.35 -2.78
N LEU A 69 -5.46 -4.51 -2.16
CA LEU A 69 -4.93 -4.86 -0.84
C LEU A 69 -3.49 -5.36 -0.90
N ASP A 70 -3.06 -5.92 -2.04
CA ASP A 70 -1.87 -6.80 -2.10
C ASP A 70 -0.58 -6.13 -1.61
N GLY A 71 -0.32 -4.89 -1.99
CA GLY A 71 0.88 -4.15 -1.56
C GLY A 71 0.86 -3.83 -0.07
N ALA A 72 -0.23 -3.21 0.40
CA ALA A 72 -0.37 -2.83 1.81
C ALA A 72 -0.38 -4.05 2.75
N MET A 73 -1.08 -5.12 2.35
CA MET A 73 -1.10 -6.36 3.12
C MET A 73 0.28 -6.98 3.20
N GLY A 74 0.99 -7.12 2.06
CA GLY A 74 2.33 -7.69 2.04
C GLY A 74 3.29 -6.95 2.96
N THR A 75 3.33 -5.62 2.90
CA THR A 75 4.23 -4.82 3.74
C THR A 75 3.87 -4.90 5.23
N ILE A 76 2.58 -4.86 5.58
CA ILE A 76 2.15 -4.96 6.99
C ILE A 76 2.38 -6.36 7.55
N GLU A 77 2.14 -7.40 6.76
CA GLU A 77 2.39 -8.79 7.15
C GLU A 77 3.88 -9.05 7.31
N GLN A 78 4.72 -8.56 6.40
CA GLN A 78 6.17 -8.62 6.55
C GLN A 78 6.59 -7.99 7.87
N ALA A 79 6.16 -6.77 8.17
CA ALA A 79 6.59 -6.07 9.37
C ALA A 79 6.22 -6.74 10.71
N PHE A 80 5.16 -7.54 10.76
CA PHE A 80 4.62 -8.07 12.03
C PHE A 80 4.50 -9.59 12.11
N GLU A 81 4.40 -10.29 10.99
CA GLU A 81 4.25 -11.74 10.93
C GLU A 81 5.59 -12.45 10.66
N GLU A 82 6.56 -11.75 10.06
CA GLU A 82 7.93 -12.25 9.89
C GLU A 82 8.81 -12.00 11.12
N SER A 83 9.88 -12.79 11.26
CA SER A 83 10.77 -12.73 12.42
C SER A 83 11.97 -11.83 12.17
N HIS A 84 11.91 -10.61 12.69
CA HIS A 84 13.00 -9.63 12.61
C HIS A 84 13.99 -9.65 13.79
N LYS A 85 13.94 -10.68 14.65
CA LYS A 85 14.73 -10.73 15.90
C LYS A 85 16.26 -10.68 15.71
N GLY A 86 16.76 -11.03 14.52
CA GLY A 86 18.19 -10.98 14.20
C GLY A 86 18.65 -9.65 13.60
N GLU A 87 17.72 -8.75 13.30
CA GLU A 87 18.02 -7.49 12.62
C GLU A 87 18.36 -6.37 13.61
N SER A 88 19.04 -5.34 13.12
CA SER A 88 19.33 -4.14 13.91
C SER A 88 18.04 -3.38 14.25
N PRO A 89 17.97 -2.66 15.39
CA PRO A 89 16.78 -1.87 15.75
C PRO A 89 16.33 -0.91 14.64
N GLN A 90 17.26 -0.33 13.88
CA GLN A 90 16.97 0.57 12.77
C GLN A 90 16.24 -0.13 11.63
N ILE A 91 16.61 -1.37 11.30
CA ILE A 91 15.94 -2.18 10.27
C ILE A 91 14.56 -2.59 10.78
N GLN A 92 14.46 -3.03 12.03
CA GLN A 92 13.17 -3.39 12.62
C GLN A 92 12.22 -2.19 12.69
N ASP A 93 12.73 -0.98 12.93
CA ASP A 93 11.94 0.25 12.88
C ASP A 93 11.52 0.61 11.46
N ALA A 94 12.40 0.41 10.48
CA ALA A 94 12.09 0.66 9.07
C ALA A 94 10.94 -0.23 8.57
N TRP A 95 10.91 -1.52 8.94
CA TRP A 95 9.78 -2.40 8.64
C TRP A 95 8.45 -1.82 9.14
N VAL A 96 8.41 -1.39 10.41
CA VAL A 96 7.19 -0.80 11.00
C VAL A 96 6.84 0.53 10.35
N LEU A 97 7.83 1.39 10.09
CA LEU A 97 7.63 2.69 9.46
C LEU A 97 7.16 2.57 8.02
N GLY A 98 7.62 1.57 7.27
CA GLY A 98 7.14 1.25 5.92
C GLY A 98 5.69 0.78 5.94
N ALA A 99 5.35 -0.17 6.82
CA ALA A 99 3.97 -0.62 7.04
C ALA A 99 3.04 0.54 7.44
N ALA A 100 3.52 1.46 8.28
CA ALA A 100 2.77 2.64 8.70
C ALA A 100 2.38 3.55 7.52
N GLN A 101 3.18 3.62 6.46
CA GLN A 101 2.89 4.48 5.30
C GLN A 101 1.56 4.12 4.63
N HIS A 102 1.25 2.83 4.53
CA HIS A 102 -0.01 2.38 3.94
C HIS A 102 -1.22 2.82 4.74
N ILE A 103 -1.13 2.84 6.08
CA ILE A 103 -2.23 3.38 6.89
C ILE A 103 -2.31 4.90 6.79
N LEU A 104 -1.18 5.60 6.82
CA LEU A 104 -1.13 7.06 6.78
C LEU A 104 -1.66 7.63 5.46
N TRP A 105 -1.31 7.02 4.34
CA TRP A 105 -1.69 7.50 3.01
C TRP A 105 -3.01 6.92 2.52
N SER A 106 -3.25 5.63 2.72
CA SER A 106 -4.39 4.93 2.10
C SER A 106 -5.28 4.19 3.11
N GLY A 107 -5.15 4.45 4.41
CA GLY A 107 -5.85 3.72 5.47
C GLY A 107 -7.37 3.63 5.30
N GLN A 108 -8.03 4.72 4.84
CA GLN A 108 -9.46 4.68 4.56
C GLN A 108 -9.80 3.74 3.40
N THR A 109 -9.03 3.83 2.31
CA THR A 109 -9.18 2.98 1.12
C THR A 109 -8.93 1.51 1.49
N LEU A 110 -7.85 1.24 2.23
CA LEU A 110 -7.49 -0.06 2.74
C LEU A 110 -8.60 -0.67 3.60
N PHE A 111 -9.14 0.10 4.56
CA PHE A 111 -10.23 -0.36 5.42
C PHE A 111 -11.51 -0.65 4.63
N LYS A 112 -11.84 0.15 3.61
CA LYS A 112 -12.97 -0.14 2.71
C LYS A 112 -12.78 -1.44 1.95
N LEU A 113 -11.59 -1.65 1.37
CA LEU A 113 -11.29 -2.84 0.60
C LEU A 113 -11.32 -4.11 1.45
N LEU A 114 -10.93 -3.99 2.73
CA LEU A 114 -10.98 -5.09 3.69
C LEU A 114 -12.43 -5.46 4.04
N LEU A 115 -13.30 -4.47 4.30
CA LEU A 115 -14.69 -4.71 4.70
C LEU A 115 -15.64 -5.03 3.54
N TRP A 116 -15.37 -4.49 2.36
CA TRP A 116 -16.18 -4.66 1.15
C TRP A 116 -15.26 -5.09 0.01
N PRO A 117 -14.75 -6.33 0.04
CA PRO A 117 -13.87 -6.82 -1.00
C PRO A 117 -14.62 -6.82 -2.33
N ARG A 118 -13.91 -6.47 -3.41
CA ARG A 118 -14.49 -6.44 -4.76
C ARG A 118 -14.80 -7.84 -5.31
N ASN A 119 -14.13 -8.86 -4.77
CA ASN A 119 -14.32 -10.26 -5.14
C ASN A 119 -14.94 -11.01 -3.96
N GLU A 120 -16.11 -11.60 -4.18
CA GLU A 120 -16.82 -12.42 -3.18
C GLU A 120 -16.04 -13.68 -2.80
N GLU A 121 -15.08 -14.12 -3.61
CA GLU A 121 -14.17 -15.23 -3.29
C GLU A 121 -13.00 -14.84 -2.37
N SER A 122 -12.91 -13.56 -1.97
CA SER A 122 -11.90 -13.12 -1.00
C SER A 122 -12.09 -13.79 0.36
N ILE A 123 -11.00 -14.16 1.03
CA ILE A 123 -11.02 -14.61 2.43
C ILE A 123 -11.62 -13.58 3.40
N PHE A 124 -11.68 -12.31 2.98
CA PHE A 124 -12.28 -11.20 3.73
C PHE A 124 -13.74 -10.94 3.35
N SER A 125 -14.38 -11.81 2.55
CA SER A 125 -15.82 -11.76 2.31
C SER A 125 -16.64 -11.88 3.60
N ASP A 126 -16.05 -12.53 4.63
CA ASP A 126 -16.54 -12.47 6.00
C ASP A 126 -16.04 -11.19 6.70
N ARG A 127 -16.99 -10.28 6.98
CA ARG A 127 -16.75 -9.01 7.68
C ARG A 127 -16.08 -9.20 9.04
N GLU A 128 -16.37 -10.28 9.77
CA GLU A 128 -15.72 -10.53 11.05
C GLU A 128 -14.26 -10.94 10.88
N VAL A 129 -13.92 -11.71 9.84
CA VAL A 129 -12.53 -12.04 9.49
C VAL A 129 -11.75 -10.76 9.14
N ALA A 130 -12.35 -9.90 8.31
CA ALA A 130 -11.80 -8.60 7.96
C ALA A 130 -11.52 -7.73 9.19
N LEU A 131 -12.51 -7.55 10.06
CA LEU A 131 -12.35 -6.75 11.28
C LEU A 131 -11.29 -7.33 12.22
N ARG A 132 -11.23 -8.66 12.37
CA ARG A 132 -10.16 -9.30 13.17
C ARG A 132 -8.78 -8.98 12.61
N LYS A 133 -8.59 -9.05 11.29
CA LYS A 133 -7.29 -8.70 10.66
C LYS A 133 -6.93 -7.24 10.89
N TRP A 134 -7.89 -6.32 10.75
CA TRP A 134 -7.70 -4.90 11.07
C TRP A 134 -7.29 -4.68 12.53
N HIS A 135 -7.95 -5.36 13.47
CA HIS A 135 -7.63 -5.29 14.90
C HIS A 135 -6.25 -5.84 15.19
N THR A 136 -5.87 -6.97 14.58
CA THR A 136 -4.52 -7.52 14.71
C THR A 136 -3.46 -6.49 14.33
N TRP A 137 -3.57 -5.88 13.14
CA TRP A 137 -2.62 -4.85 12.70
C TRP A 137 -2.55 -3.65 13.65
N ARG A 138 -3.71 -3.13 14.06
CA ARG A 138 -3.78 -2.02 15.02
C ARG A 138 -3.10 -2.37 16.34
N ASP A 139 -3.32 -3.59 16.82
CA ASP A 139 -2.77 -4.04 18.10
C ASP A 139 -1.24 -4.22 18.01
N GLU A 140 -0.70 -4.63 16.87
CA GLU A 140 0.76 -4.66 16.64
C GLU A 140 1.38 -3.25 16.64
N PHE A 141 0.79 -2.29 15.92
CA PHE A 141 1.22 -0.88 16.00
C PHE A 141 1.11 -0.34 17.44
N ARG A 142 0.08 -0.74 18.18
CA ARG A 142 -0.07 -0.34 19.60
C ARG A 142 1.06 -0.90 20.46
N LYS A 143 1.47 -2.16 20.26
CA LYS A 143 2.64 -2.72 20.96
C LYS A 143 3.90 -1.93 20.67
N VAL A 144 4.18 -1.63 19.39
CA VAL A 144 5.35 -0.84 18.99
C VAL A 144 5.32 0.54 19.65
N SER A 145 4.17 1.20 19.69
CA SER A 145 4.05 2.54 20.30
C SER A 145 4.44 2.60 21.78
N GLY A 146 4.37 1.48 22.50
CA GLY A 146 4.74 1.35 23.90
C GLY A 146 6.06 0.61 24.15
N ASP A 147 6.81 0.25 23.11
CA ASP A 147 8.05 -0.51 23.22
C ASP A 147 9.27 0.43 23.30
N ASP A 148 9.82 0.60 24.51
CA ASP A 148 11.01 1.42 24.73
C ASP A 148 12.26 0.94 23.98
N GLY A 149 12.26 -0.30 23.45
CA GLY A 149 13.30 -0.82 22.58
C GLY A 149 13.31 -0.23 21.15
N ARG A 150 12.28 0.56 20.81
CA ARG A 150 12.08 1.16 19.49
C ARG A 150 12.52 2.61 19.45
N GLY A 151 12.83 3.13 18.26
CA GLY A 151 13.11 4.55 18.05
C GLY A 151 11.91 5.44 18.41
N GLU A 152 12.18 6.64 18.92
CA GLU A 152 11.13 7.60 19.32
C GLU A 152 10.18 7.95 18.16
N GLU A 153 10.74 8.15 16.96
CA GLU A 153 9.96 8.38 15.74
C GLU A 153 9.05 7.20 15.42
N CYS A 154 9.58 5.98 15.44
CA CYS A 154 8.83 4.75 15.18
C CYS A 154 7.65 4.59 16.15
N ARG A 155 7.88 4.83 17.45
CA ARG A 155 6.80 4.82 18.46
C ARG A 155 5.75 5.89 18.20
N GLY A 156 6.19 7.12 17.90
CA GLY A 156 5.30 8.26 17.64
C GLY A 156 4.42 8.06 16.41
N VAL A 157 5.01 7.57 15.32
CA VAL A 157 4.28 7.22 14.09
C VAL A 157 3.31 6.08 14.35
N SER A 158 3.74 5.02 15.05
CA SER A 158 2.87 3.88 15.38
C SER A 158 1.66 4.31 16.20
N LYS A 159 1.85 5.21 17.18
CA LYS A 159 0.74 5.78 17.95
C LYS A 159 -0.26 6.51 17.05
N ARG A 160 0.23 7.36 16.13
CA ARG A 160 -0.61 8.09 15.18
C ARG A 160 -1.40 7.15 14.26
N VAL A 161 -0.76 6.07 13.80
CA VAL A 161 -1.41 5.03 13.00
C VAL A 161 -2.56 4.39 13.76
N VAL A 162 -2.35 4.01 15.03
CA VAL A 162 -3.41 3.45 15.89
C VAL A 162 -4.60 4.41 15.99
N ASP A 163 -4.36 5.69 16.25
CA ASP A 163 -5.42 6.71 16.36
C ASP A 163 -6.24 6.83 15.06
N ILE A 164 -5.58 6.80 13.90
CA ILE A 164 -6.23 6.80 12.58
C ILE A 164 -7.07 5.53 12.40
N MET A 165 -6.52 4.37 12.73
CA MET A 165 -7.22 3.10 12.54
C MET A 165 -8.49 3.02 13.37
N GLU A 166 -8.45 3.50 14.62
CA GLU A 166 -9.62 3.57 15.50
C GLU A 166 -10.66 4.57 14.99
N ALA A 167 -10.23 5.73 14.48
CA ALA A 167 -11.12 6.74 13.93
C ALA A 167 -11.84 6.23 12.66
N LEU A 168 -11.12 5.55 11.76
CA LEU A 168 -11.68 4.94 10.55
C LEU A 168 -12.70 3.86 10.89
N GLU A 169 -12.37 2.96 11.81
CA GLU A 169 -13.27 1.91 12.26
C GLU A 169 -14.57 2.50 12.84
N LYS A 170 -14.45 3.43 13.81
CA LYS A 170 -15.61 4.10 14.43
C LYS A 170 -16.47 4.87 13.41
N GLY A 171 -15.83 5.46 12.40
CA GLY A 171 -16.51 6.28 11.40
C GLY A 171 -17.16 5.51 10.25
N MET A 172 -16.81 4.24 10.06
CA MET A 172 -17.21 3.46 8.88
C MET A 172 -17.90 2.14 9.21
N VAL A 173 -17.77 1.63 10.43
CA VAL A 173 -18.55 0.49 10.92
C VAL A 173 -19.88 1.03 11.46
N PHE A 174 -20.90 1.00 10.60
CA PHE A 174 -22.30 1.19 10.96
C PHE A 174 -23.00 -0.16 11.13
#